data_AF-A0A254SKH1-F1
#
_entry.id   AF-A0A254SKH1-F1
#
_cell.length_a   1.000
_cell.length_b   1.000
_cell.length_c   1.000
_cell.angle_alpha   90.00
_cell.angle_beta   90.00
_cell.angle_gamma   90.00
#
_symmetry.space_group_name_H-M   'P 1'
#
loop_
_entity.id
_entity.type
_entity.pdbx_description
1 polymer ?
#
loop_
_entity_poly.entity_id
_entity_poly.type
_entity_poly.pdbx_seq_one_letter_code
_entity_poly.pdbx_strand_id
1 'polypeptide(L)'
;MKKLILAASLVLSVSAYATSNKSFGMSDFERSLMGENKSDASIDSSKVEASSSSDFEQSLMGQSSSEMEPVYRAREDLLDAIRNKDTATVSLKVAQLEGMQTHSIIPLHDTEKLCFYKDLKMYRALLKMLVHHYKSAYEFDKTVNAQRAENDGLMVYTKDYLEKHKISNHDYQDIESNVNRSDLSEAEKSELKLLMNLHFAYKDDSDNASVRNYAKDFVDNFPDHPDASWVKKSILDPLNRMDVSDLYYTDRAEKKESVIENKLYTGGFGLNLYLSPGLGFGFGNYYREDLVKPESYPINFELYLQIRRVSVSFEMINSGHEGLINFGFSFGFVAYDSRYLKVRPYLGFSGSMFNGTVVNPYYFPKDSDYGLSPNESFEHWDMGSAITIGANVDFKFGTAYLFLSNSKLVSFSIVGKIGLSYLDLSDGEPLVRGSGLDAFFAIGLGVYFW
;
A
#
# COMPACT_ATOMS: atom_id res chain seq x y z
N MET A 1 -12.70 -11.56 -20.97
CA MET A 1 -12.05 -11.31 -19.66
C MET A 1 -10.53 -11.42 -19.66
N LYS A 2 -9.90 -12.48 -20.21
CA LYS A 2 -8.42 -12.66 -20.14
C LYS A 2 -7.56 -11.60 -20.85
N LYS A 3 -8.07 -10.93 -21.89
CA LYS A 3 -7.32 -9.89 -22.64
C LYS A 3 -7.31 -8.50 -21.97
N LEU A 4 -8.20 -8.24 -21.01
CA LEU A 4 -8.29 -6.96 -20.30
C LEU A 4 -7.31 -6.86 -19.12
N ILE A 5 -6.90 -8.02 -18.57
CA ILE A 5 -5.94 -8.13 -17.46
C ILE A 5 -4.50 -7.90 -17.93
N LEU A 6 -4.20 -8.18 -19.21
CA LEU A 6 -2.85 -8.05 -19.80
C LEU A 6 -2.45 -6.59 -20.08
N ALA A 7 -3.42 -5.72 -20.37
CA ALA A 7 -3.15 -4.31 -20.66
C ALA A 7 -2.86 -3.50 -19.39
N ALA A 8 -3.43 -3.89 -18.25
CA ALA A 8 -3.20 -3.23 -16.96
C ALA A 8 -1.85 -3.61 -16.32
N SER A 9 -1.28 -4.77 -16.68
CA SER A 9 -0.01 -5.26 -16.13
C SER A 9 1.23 -4.65 -16.82
N LEU A 10 1.09 -4.09 -18.03
CA LEU A 10 2.21 -3.52 -18.79
C LEU A 10 2.58 -2.08 -18.39
N VAL A 11 1.71 -1.38 -17.64
CA VAL A 11 1.93 0.01 -17.20
C VAL A 11 2.67 0.09 -15.86
N LEU A 12 2.77 -1.01 -15.11
CA LEU A 12 3.33 -1.05 -13.75
C LEU A 12 4.82 -1.43 -13.69
N SER A 13 5.45 -1.84 -14.79
CA SER A 13 6.83 -2.38 -14.79
C SER A 13 7.96 -1.36 -15.06
N VAL A 14 7.65 -0.08 -15.28
CA VAL A 14 8.66 0.94 -15.67
C VAL A 14 9.21 1.75 -14.48
N SER A 15 8.79 1.47 -13.24
CA SER A 15 9.19 2.29 -12.07
C SER A 15 10.27 1.66 -11.17
N ALA A 16 10.89 0.55 -11.57
CA ALA A 16 11.75 -0.27 -10.68
C ALA A 16 13.26 -0.25 -11.01
N TYR A 17 13.76 0.66 -11.85
CA TYR A 17 15.19 0.74 -12.16
C TYR A 17 15.70 2.18 -12.18
N ALA A 18 16.06 2.69 -11.00
CA ALA A 18 17.10 3.70 -10.83
C ALA A 18 17.37 3.95 -9.34
N THR A 19 18.32 3.22 -8.75
CA THR A 19 19.28 3.72 -7.74
C THR A 19 20.02 2.54 -7.11
N SER A 20 21.21 2.23 -7.63
CA SER A 20 22.21 1.41 -6.92
C SER A 20 23.52 1.53 -7.68
N ASN A 21 24.39 2.44 -7.24
CA ASN A 21 25.84 2.29 -7.30
C ASN A 21 26.47 3.47 -6.54
N LYS A 22 26.67 3.28 -5.24
CA LYS A 22 27.69 4.03 -4.48
C LYS A 22 28.70 3.03 -3.95
N SER A 23 29.95 3.31 -4.33
CA SER A 23 31.16 2.57 -4.05
C SER A 23 31.42 2.36 -2.56
N PHE A 24 31.81 1.15 -2.19
CA PHE A 24 32.55 0.88 -0.96
C PHE A 24 33.88 1.62 -1.00
N GLY A 25 34.07 2.61 -0.13
CA GLY A 25 35.36 3.23 0.14
C GLY A 25 36.10 2.44 1.22
N MET A 26 37.36 2.10 0.96
CA MET A 26 38.31 1.58 1.95
C MET A 26 38.48 2.55 3.12
N SER A 27 38.70 2.01 4.31
CA SER A 27 38.90 2.79 5.54
C SER A 27 40.26 3.48 5.57
N ASP A 28 40.38 4.60 6.29
CA ASP A 28 41.63 5.36 6.43
C ASP A 28 42.77 4.54 7.08
N PHE A 29 42.43 3.45 7.79
CA PHE A 29 43.37 2.48 8.31
C PHE A 29 44.02 1.63 7.19
N GLU A 30 43.24 1.21 6.19
CA GLU A 30 43.76 0.45 5.04
C GLU A 30 44.66 1.32 4.15
N ARG A 31 44.40 2.64 4.08
CA ARG A 31 45.30 3.60 3.41
C ARG A 31 46.63 3.79 4.15
N SER A 32 46.63 3.73 5.47
CA SER A 32 47.86 3.85 6.29
C SER A 32 48.78 2.61 6.18
N LEU A 33 48.21 1.44 5.90
CA LEU A 33 48.95 0.18 5.75
C LEU A 33 49.55 -0.01 4.35
N MET A 34 48.98 0.63 3.32
CA MET A 34 49.37 0.47 1.92
C MET A 34 50.47 1.44 1.46
N GLY A 35 50.99 2.30 2.34
CA GLY A 35 52.21 3.07 2.07
C GLY A 35 52.17 4.01 0.86
N GLU A 36 50.98 4.45 0.42
CA GLU A 36 50.86 5.46 -0.65
C GLU A 36 51.20 6.85 -0.11
N ASN A 37 52.50 7.13 -0.01
CA ASN A 37 53.03 8.48 0.11
C ASN A 37 52.75 9.22 -1.20
N LYS A 38 51.70 10.05 -1.21
CA LYS A 38 51.65 11.18 -2.16
C LYS A 38 52.69 12.20 -1.73
N SER A 39 53.82 12.16 -2.43
CA SER A 39 54.77 13.26 -2.51
C SER A 39 54.05 14.54 -2.92
N ASP A 40 54.15 15.57 -2.10
CA ASP A 40 54.45 16.95 -2.54
C ASP A 40 54.58 17.86 -1.31
N ALA A 41 55.78 17.87 -0.73
CA ALA A 41 56.47 19.08 -0.29
C ALA A 41 57.83 18.69 0.28
N SER A 42 58.87 19.19 -0.39
CA SER A 42 60.26 19.23 0.04
C SER A 42 60.45 19.47 1.54
N ILE A 43 61.28 18.66 2.21
CA ILE A 43 62.35 19.15 3.08
C ILE A 43 63.44 18.07 3.19
N ASP A 44 64.64 18.62 3.12
CA ASP A 44 65.99 18.07 3.08
C ASP A 44 66.31 16.92 4.05
N SER A 45 67.05 15.95 3.52
CA SER A 45 67.70 14.88 4.24
C SER A 45 68.96 15.40 4.94
N SER A 46 68.96 15.48 6.27
CA SER A 46 70.21 15.34 7.04
C SER A 46 69.95 14.95 8.49
N LYS A 47 70.83 14.07 9.00
CA LYS A 47 70.98 13.55 10.38
C LYS A 47 70.09 12.39 10.81
N VAL A 48 70.58 11.20 10.48
CA VAL A 48 70.54 10.04 11.39
C VAL A 48 71.67 10.22 12.40
N GLU A 49 71.34 10.41 13.68
CA GLU A 49 72.22 10.10 14.81
C GLU A 49 71.43 9.27 15.84
N ALA A 50 72.09 8.24 16.33
CA ALA A 50 71.54 7.18 17.15
C ALA A 50 71.35 7.61 18.62
N SER A 51 70.13 7.44 19.15
CA SER A 51 69.86 7.30 20.58
C SER A 51 68.65 6.40 20.83
N SER A 52 68.65 5.22 20.19
CA SER A 52 67.62 4.19 20.37
C SER A 52 68.00 3.25 21.52
N SER A 53 67.51 3.49 22.74
CA SER A 53 67.14 2.44 23.72
C SER A 53 66.74 3.01 25.07
N SER A 54 67.37 4.08 25.57
CA SER A 54 67.02 4.65 26.89
C SER A 54 65.69 5.40 26.90
N ASP A 55 65.38 6.13 25.82
CA ASP A 55 64.17 6.96 25.75
C ASP A 55 62.92 6.13 25.50
N PHE A 56 63.06 4.92 24.94
CA PHE A 56 61.98 3.96 24.78
C PHE A 56 61.63 3.27 26.10
N GLU A 57 62.62 2.82 26.87
CA GLU A 57 62.38 2.21 28.17
C GLU A 57 61.91 3.22 29.22
N GLN A 58 62.40 4.47 29.18
CA GLN A 58 61.84 5.57 29.99
C GLN A 58 60.44 6.01 29.53
N SER A 59 60.12 5.91 28.23
CA SER A 59 58.76 6.10 27.70
C SER A 59 57.81 5.00 28.16
N LEU A 60 58.29 3.76 28.31
CA LEU A 60 57.47 2.62 28.77
C LEU A 60 57.17 2.70 30.28
N MET A 61 58.13 3.20 31.06
CA MET A 61 58.03 3.29 32.53
C MET A 61 57.43 4.62 33.01
N GLY A 62 57.37 5.64 32.13
CA GLY A 62 56.97 7.01 32.45
C GLY A 62 55.51 7.37 32.17
N GLN A 63 54.72 6.47 31.58
CA GLN A 63 53.26 6.68 31.50
C GLN A 63 52.65 6.33 32.86
N SER A 64 52.30 7.36 33.61
CA SER A 64 51.27 7.31 34.66
C SER A 64 50.25 6.24 34.32
N SER A 65 50.13 5.21 35.18
CA SER A 65 49.12 4.16 35.09
C SER A 65 47.79 4.74 34.57
N SER A 66 47.49 4.48 33.31
CA SER A 66 46.27 4.95 32.65
C SER A 66 45.08 4.67 33.56
N GLU A 67 44.17 5.63 33.74
CA GLU A 67 42.93 5.44 34.52
C GLU A 67 42.13 4.20 34.04
N MET A 68 42.42 3.70 32.84
CA MET A 68 41.84 2.50 32.24
C MET A 68 42.49 1.18 32.67
N GLU A 69 43.71 1.17 33.20
CA GLU A 69 44.42 -0.06 33.58
C GLU A 69 43.64 -0.88 34.65
N PRO A 70 43.08 -0.28 35.71
CA PRO A 70 42.22 -1.00 36.65
C PRO A 70 40.94 -1.55 35.99
N VAL A 71 40.41 -0.85 34.99
CA VAL A 71 39.22 -1.26 34.21
C VAL A 71 39.54 -2.49 33.37
N TYR A 72 40.67 -2.51 32.66
CA TYR A 72 41.08 -3.66 31.85
C TYR A 72 41.32 -4.91 32.68
N ARG A 73 41.95 -4.79 33.86
CA ARG A 73 42.11 -5.93 34.78
C ARG A 73 40.77 -6.46 35.29
N ALA A 74 39.85 -5.58 35.66
CA ALA A 74 38.52 -5.99 36.09
C ALA A 74 37.70 -6.64 34.95
N ARG A 75 37.92 -6.24 33.70
CA ARG A 75 37.32 -6.85 32.51
C ARG A 75 37.94 -8.23 32.20
N GLU A 76 39.24 -8.41 32.42
CA GLU A 76 39.90 -9.72 32.32
C GLU A 76 39.38 -10.70 33.38
N ASP A 77 39.28 -10.27 34.65
CA ASP A 77 38.67 -11.06 35.71
C ASP A 77 37.22 -11.46 35.39
N LEU A 78 36.44 -10.55 34.79
CA LEU A 78 35.08 -10.82 34.34
C LEU A 78 35.07 -11.89 33.23
N LEU A 79 35.97 -11.77 32.24
CA LEU A 79 36.08 -12.75 31.15
C LEU A 79 36.42 -14.14 31.69
N ASP A 80 37.33 -14.25 32.65
CA ASP A 80 37.68 -15.52 33.29
C ASP A 80 36.49 -16.11 34.06
N ALA A 81 35.73 -15.28 34.78
CA ALA A 81 34.49 -15.72 35.43
C ALA A 81 33.45 -16.22 34.41
N ILE A 82 33.30 -15.54 33.26
CA ILE A 82 32.41 -15.97 32.16
C ILE A 82 32.86 -17.33 31.61
N ARG A 83 34.15 -17.51 31.32
CA ARG A 83 34.71 -18.77 30.80
C ARG A 83 34.51 -19.93 31.77
N ASN A 84 34.64 -19.66 33.07
CA ASN A 84 34.41 -20.64 34.14
C ASN A 84 32.92 -20.84 34.46
N LYS A 85 32.01 -20.09 33.82
CA LYS A 85 30.56 -20.10 34.05
C LYS A 85 30.16 -19.83 35.50
N ASP A 86 30.98 -19.06 36.23
CA ASP A 86 30.71 -18.68 37.61
C ASP A 86 29.80 -17.44 37.66
N THR A 87 28.49 -17.68 37.64
CA THR A 87 27.46 -16.62 37.62
C THR A 87 27.50 -15.69 38.85
N ALA A 88 27.98 -16.18 39.99
CA ALA A 88 28.10 -15.38 41.22
C ALA A 88 29.25 -14.38 41.09
N THR A 89 30.42 -14.86 40.65
CA THR A 89 31.58 -13.99 40.39
C THR A 89 31.32 -13.02 39.24
N VAL A 90 30.63 -13.46 38.17
CA VAL A 90 30.19 -12.57 37.08
C VAL A 90 29.34 -11.41 37.61
N SER A 91 28.36 -11.69 38.48
CA SER A 91 27.51 -10.64 39.06
C SER A 91 28.32 -9.63 39.88
N LEU A 92 29.29 -10.12 40.67
CA LEU A 92 30.16 -9.27 41.48
C LEU A 92 31.08 -8.39 40.60
N LYS A 93 31.67 -8.97 39.55
CA LYS A 93 32.57 -8.25 38.63
C LYS A 93 31.83 -7.24 37.75
N VAL A 94 30.60 -7.52 37.35
CA VAL A 94 29.74 -6.53 36.67
C VAL A 94 29.47 -5.34 37.59
N ALA A 95 29.04 -5.58 38.84
CA ALA A 95 28.79 -4.50 39.79
C ALA A 95 30.06 -3.67 40.08
N GLN A 96 31.22 -4.32 40.15
CA GLN A 96 32.51 -3.65 40.27
C GLN A 96 32.78 -2.72 39.07
N LEU A 97 32.61 -3.21 37.84
CA LEU A 97 32.81 -2.43 36.61
C LEU A 97 31.80 -1.28 36.47
N GLU A 98 30.53 -1.50 36.82
CA GLU A 98 29.52 -0.44 36.84
C GLU A 98 29.84 0.63 37.89
N GLY A 99 30.43 0.26 39.04
CA GLY A 99 30.93 1.20 40.04
C GLY A 99 32.16 2.01 39.59
N MET A 100 32.87 1.56 38.55
CA MET A 100 33.99 2.28 37.93
C MET A 100 33.53 3.24 36.82
N GLN A 101 32.24 3.26 36.47
CA GLN A 101 31.73 4.12 35.42
C GLN A 101 31.77 5.60 35.82
N THR A 102 32.35 6.43 34.97
CA THR A 102 32.41 7.88 35.15
C THR A 102 31.86 8.59 33.91
N HIS A 103 31.86 9.93 33.91
CA HIS A 103 31.48 10.70 32.71
C HIS A 103 32.51 10.55 31.58
N SER A 104 33.76 10.23 31.91
CA SER A 104 34.88 10.07 30.97
C SER A 104 35.19 8.62 30.62
N ILE A 105 34.69 7.64 31.39
CA ILE A 105 35.03 6.22 31.22
C ILE A 105 33.76 5.37 31.20
N ILE A 106 33.65 4.51 30.17
CA ILE A 106 32.63 3.46 30.08
C ILE A 106 33.32 2.10 30.18
N PRO A 107 33.25 1.43 31.35
CA PRO A 107 33.93 0.16 31.60
C PRO A 107 33.28 -1.04 30.93
N LEU A 108 31.96 -1.02 30.69
CA LEU A 108 31.22 -2.17 30.19
C LEU A 108 30.05 -1.73 29.31
N HIS A 109 29.93 -2.31 28.12
CA HIS A 109 28.85 -2.01 27.18
C HIS A 109 27.62 -2.89 27.43
N ASP A 110 26.42 -2.35 27.19
CA ASP A 110 25.17 -3.11 27.30
C ASP A 110 25.15 -4.33 26.37
N THR A 111 25.76 -4.23 25.19
CA THR A 111 25.91 -5.36 24.26
C THR A 111 26.75 -6.49 24.84
N GLU A 112 27.80 -6.18 25.60
CA GLU A 112 28.63 -7.20 26.26
C GLU A 112 27.79 -7.92 27.32
N LYS A 113 27.09 -7.14 28.17
CA LYS A 113 26.12 -7.65 29.17
C LYS A 113 25.07 -8.56 28.55
N LEU A 114 24.47 -8.13 27.44
CA LEU A 114 23.48 -8.89 26.69
C LEU A 114 24.02 -10.27 26.28
N CYS A 115 25.26 -10.33 25.78
CA CYS A 115 25.85 -11.56 25.27
C CYS A 115 26.10 -12.57 26.40
N PHE A 116 26.85 -12.19 27.44
CA PHE A 116 27.18 -13.15 28.50
C PHE A 116 25.99 -13.49 29.40
N TYR A 117 25.02 -12.59 29.62
CA TYR A 117 23.81 -12.96 30.36
C TYR A 117 22.96 -13.97 29.61
N LYS A 118 22.92 -13.92 28.27
CA LYS A 118 22.28 -14.96 27.45
C LYS A 118 23.05 -16.27 27.49
N ASP A 119 24.37 -16.22 27.29
CA ASP A 119 25.24 -17.41 27.28
C ASP A 119 25.17 -18.18 28.62
N LEU A 120 25.22 -17.44 29.72
CA LEU A 120 25.18 -17.99 31.08
C LEU A 120 23.76 -18.20 31.63
N LYS A 121 22.72 -17.93 30.83
CA LYS A 121 21.29 -18.06 31.21
C LYS A 121 20.92 -17.26 32.47
N MET A 122 21.55 -16.10 32.67
CA MET A 122 21.29 -15.20 33.80
C MET A 122 20.06 -14.32 33.55
N TYR A 123 18.90 -14.93 33.34
CA TYR A 123 17.70 -14.24 32.81
C TYR A 123 17.14 -13.14 33.72
N ARG A 124 17.23 -13.29 35.04
CA ARG A 124 16.80 -12.25 35.98
C ARG A 124 17.68 -10.99 35.91
N ALA A 125 18.99 -11.17 35.70
CA ALA A 125 19.91 -10.05 35.49
C ALA A 125 19.70 -9.41 34.11
N LEU A 126 19.48 -10.24 33.08
CA LEU A 126 19.14 -9.80 31.73
C LEU A 126 17.87 -8.94 31.71
N LEU A 127 16.81 -9.37 32.40
CA LEU A 127 15.55 -8.63 32.48
C LEU A 127 15.77 -7.23 33.08
N LYS A 128 16.45 -7.16 34.24
CA LYS A 128 16.76 -5.87 34.89
C LYS A 128 17.54 -4.93 33.98
N MET A 129 18.54 -5.46 33.26
CA MET A 129 19.33 -4.69 32.31
C MET A 129 18.47 -4.19 31.13
N LEU A 130 17.60 -5.02 30.55
CA LEU A 130 16.73 -4.62 29.43
C LEU A 130 15.69 -3.57 29.86
N VAL A 131 15.06 -3.74 31.03
CA VAL A 131 14.12 -2.74 31.58
C VAL A 131 14.81 -1.40 31.75
N HIS A 132 16.02 -1.39 32.34
CA HIS A 132 16.80 -0.18 32.50
C HIS A 132 17.12 0.46 31.14
N HIS A 133 17.70 -0.32 30.22
CA HIS A 133 18.09 0.11 28.88
C HIS A 133 16.94 0.81 28.13
N TYR A 134 15.76 0.19 28.06
CA TYR A 134 14.63 0.77 27.33
C TYR A 134 13.98 1.96 28.03
N LYS A 135 14.00 2.00 29.37
CA LYS A 135 13.48 3.16 30.11
C LYS A 135 14.41 4.38 30.02
N SER A 136 15.72 4.17 29.96
CA SER A 136 16.71 5.24 29.86
C SER A 136 17.12 5.59 28.42
N ALA A 137 16.57 4.93 27.41
CA ALA A 137 16.96 5.11 26.01
C ALA A 137 16.84 6.56 25.49
N TYR A 138 15.96 7.35 26.07
CA TYR A 138 15.75 8.77 25.72
C TYR A 138 16.44 9.76 26.66
N GLU A 139 17.17 9.28 27.69
CA GLU A 139 18.05 10.11 28.51
C GLU A 139 19.34 10.39 27.72
N PHE A 140 19.20 11.18 26.66
CA PHE A 140 20.26 11.69 25.81
C PHE A 140 21.13 12.68 26.58
N ASP A 141 22.08 12.17 27.38
CA ASP A 141 23.21 13.02 27.80
C ASP A 141 24.49 12.27 28.19
N LYS A 142 24.52 10.94 28.09
CA LYS A 142 25.73 10.21 28.45
C LYS A 142 26.59 10.00 27.21
N THR A 143 27.70 10.74 27.18
CA THR A 143 28.99 10.26 26.67
C THR A 143 29.27 10.29 25.16
N VAL A 144 29.15 11.46 24.50
CA VAL A 144 29.74 11.64 23.15
C VAL A 144 31.28 11.59 23.19
N ASN A 145 31.89 11.92 24.34
CA ASN A 145 33.34 12.03 24.52
C ASN A 145 33.95 11.06 25.55
N ALA A 146 33.22 10.03 26.02
CA ALA A 146 33.80 9.10 26.99
C ALA A 146 34.70 8.07 26.30
N GLN A 147 35.84 7.81 26.94
CA GLN A 147 36.72 6.72 26.59
C GLN A 147 36.08 5.39 26.96
N ARG A 148 36.06 4.48 25.99
CA ARG A 148 35.51 3.13 26.14
C ARG A 148 36.64 2.14 26.34
N ALA A 149 36.44 1.16 27.22
CA ALA A 149 37.34 0.02 27.32
C ALA A 149 37.12 -0.88 26.10
N GLU A 150 37.97 -0.76 25.09
CA GLU A 150 37.88 -1.50 23.83
C GLU A 150 39.16 -2.28 23.53
N ASN A 151 39.09 -3.20 22.55
CA ASN A 151 40.19 -4.03 22.04
C ASN A 151 40.81 -5.03 23.03
N ASP A 152 39.98 -5.62 23.90
CA ASP A 152 40.40 -6.65 24.86
C ASP A 152 39.70 -8.00 24.65
N GLY A 153 40.04 -8.98 25.49
CA GLY A 153 39.50 -10.34 25.41
C GLY A 153 37.99 -10.42 25.59
N LEU A 154 37.38 -9.51 26.36
CA LEU A 154 35.93 -9.47 26.57
C LEU A 154 35.19 -8.99 25.32
N MET A 155 35.75 -8.00 24.62
CA MET A 155 35.23 -7.56 23.32
C MET A 155 35.36 -8.66 22.26
N VAL A 156 36.48 -9.40 22.24
CA VAL A 156 36.66 -10.56 21.35
C VAL A 156 35.60 -11.64 21.62
N TYR A 157 35.41 -12.02 22.89
CA TYR A 157 34.35 -12.95 23.29
C TYR A 157 32.96 -12.49 22.83
N THR A 158 32.66 -11.20 22.96
CA THR A 158 31.38 -10.61 22.55
C THR A 158 31.18 -10.71 21.04
N LYS A 159 32.22 -10.41 20.24
CA LYS A 159 32.18 -10.56 18.77
C LYS A 159 31.96 -12.02 18.38
N ASP A 160 32.71 -12.95 18.96
CA ASP A 160 32.58 -14.39 18.70
C ASP A 160 31.16 -14.89 19.02
N TYR A 161 30.59 -14.42 20.14
CA TYR A 161 29.22 -14.76 20.52
C TYR A 161 28.21 -14.27 19.49
N LEU A 162 28.32 -13.01 19.04
CA LEU A 162 27.43 -12.41 18.05
C LEU A 162 27.56 -13.05 16.66
N GLU A 163 28.77 -13.40 16.23
CA GLU A 163 29.00 -14.09 14.97
C GLU A 163 28.44 -15.50 14.96
N LYS A 164 28.55 -16.22 16.10
CA LYS A 164 27.99 -17.56 16.26
C LYS A 164 26.46 -17.56 16.29
N HIS A 165 25.87 -16.55 16.91
CA HIS A 165 24.41 -16.41 17.08
C HIS A 165 23.88 -15.28 16.19
N LYS A 166 24.20 -15.33 14.88
CA LYS A 166 23.68 -14.37 13.89
C LYS A 166 22.18 -14.24 14.12
N ILE A 167 21.78 -13.07 14.60
CA ILE A 167 20.42 -12.68 15.02
C ILE A 167 19.42 -13.12 13.95
N SER A 168 18.97 -14.36 14.06
CA SER A 168 18.00 -15.00 13.20
C SER A 168 16.83 -15.38 14.09
N ASN A 169 15.64 -15.47 13.51
CA ASN A 169 14.43 -15.79 14.28
C ASN A 169 14.54 -17.13 15.04
N HIS A 170 15.47 -18.01 14.65
CA HIS A 170 15.70 -19.31 15.30
C HIS A 170 16.41 -19.20 16.67
N ASP A 171 17.35 -18.26 16.84
CA ASP A 171 18.03 -18.05 18.14
C ASP A 171 17.07 -17.52 19.21
N TYR A 172 16.05 -16.75 18.79
CA TYR A 172 15.01 -16.26 19.69
C TYR A 172 14.09 -17.36 20.21
N GLN A 173 13.76 -18.34 19.37
CA GLN A 173 12.93 -19.49 19.78
C GLN A 173 13.65 -20.36 20.83
N ASP A 174 14.96 -20.56 20.67
CA ASP A 174 15.76 -21.30 21.64
C ASP A 174 15.89 -20.53 22.97
N ILE A 175 16.12 -19.22 22.93
CA ILE A 175 16.13 -18.37 24.13
C ILE A 175 14.76 -18.40 24.80
N GLU A 176 13.67 -18.27 24.04
CA GLU A 176 12.31 -18.29 24.57
C GLU A 176 11.99 -19.62 25.27
N SER A 177 12.37 -20.75 24.65
CA SER A 177 12.23 -22.07 25.24
C SER A 177 12.99 -22.20 26.57
N ASN A 178 14.21 -21.66 26.63
CA ASN A 178 14.98 -21.65 27.87
C ASN A 178 14.38 -20.72 28.94
N VAL A 179 13.86 -19.55 28.56
CA VAL A 179 13.16 -18.62 29.47
C VAL A 179 11.91 -19.28 30.04
N ASN A 180 11.13 -19.99 29.22
CA ASN A 180 9.93 -20.72 29.68
C ASN A 180 10.26 -21.78 30.74
N ARG A 181 11.43 -22.42 30.63
CA ARG A 181 11.93 -23.45 31.56
C ARG A 181 12.70 -22.89 32.76
N SER A 182 12.90 -21.58 32.84
CA SER A 182 13.64 -20.93 33.93
C SER A 182 12.82 -20.81 35.23
N ASP A 183 13.49 -20.44 36.31
CA ASP A 183 12.94 -20.16 37.64
C ASP A 183 12.25 -18.79 37.76
N LEU A 184 12.13 -18.04 36.66
CA LEU A 184 11.42 -16.77 36.62
C LEU A 184 9.93 -16.96 36.89
N SER A 185 9.31 -15.96 37.51
CA SER A 185 7.84 -15.87 37.59
C SER A 185 7.23 -15.67 36.20
N GLU A 186 5.96 -16.01 36.04
CA GLU A 186 5.28 -15.85 34.75
C GLU A 186 5.25 -14.39 34.26
N ALA A 187 5.16 -13.43 35.19
CA ALA A 187 5.28 -12.00 34.88
C ALA A 187 6.67 -11.67 34.33
N GLU A 188 7.74 -12.09 35.03
CA GLU A 188 9.14 -11.89 34.59
C GLU A 188 9.40 -12.57 33.23
N LYS A 189 8.85 -13.76 32.98
CA LYS A 189 8.96 -14.44 31.68
C LYS A 189 8.29 -13.65 30.57
N SER A 190 7.04 -13.21 30.79
CA SER A 190 6.28 -12.45 29.80
C SER A 190 6.96 -11.12 29.48
N GLU A 191 7.46 -10.42 30.50
CA GLU A 191 8.19 -9.16 30.31
C GLU A 191 9.50 -9.38 29.54
N LEU A 192 10.30 -10.37 29.94
CA LEU A 192 11.57 -10.67 29.28
C LEU A 192 11.37 -11.01 27.80
N LYS A 193 10.34 -11.79 27.47
CA LYS A 193 9.98 -12.11 26.08
C LYS A 193 9.65 -10.86 25.28
N LEU A 194 8.83 -9.96 25.83
CA LEU A 194 8.47 -8.70 25.18
C LEU A 194 9.74 -7.87 24.91
N LEU A 195 10.57 -7.64 25.92
CA LEU A 195 11.75 -6.77 25.80
C LEU A 195 12.80 -7.35 24.86
N MET A 196 12.96 -8.68 24.86
CA MET A 196 13.82 -9.37 23.91
C MET A 196 13.37 -9.19 22.46
N ASN A 197 12.06 -9.15 22.20
CA ASN A 197 11.51 -8.98 20.85
C ASN A 197 11.31 -7.51 20.45
N LEU A 198 11.48 -6.56 21.37
CA LEU A 198 11.18 -5.15 21.10
C LEU A 198 12.05 -4.54 19.99
N HIS A 199 13.28 -5.02 19.80
CA HIS A 199 14.14 -4.59 18.70
C HIS A 199 13.62 -4.98 17.29
N PHE A 200 12.68 -5.94 17.19
CA PHE A 200 11.97 -6.25 15.94
C PHE A 200 10.77 -5.34 15.70
N ALA A 201 10.36 -4.55 16.70
CA ALA A 201 9.33 -3.56 16.49
C ALA A 201 9.72 -2.64 15.33
N TYR A 202 8.75 -2.34 14.48
CA TYR A 202 8.85 -1.48 13.31
C TYR A 202 9.69 -2.03 12.15
N LYS A 203 10.13 -3.29 12.21
CA LYS A 203 10.86 -3.93 11.11
C LYS A 203 9.94 -4.33 9.95
N ASP A 204 8.84 -5.01 10.26
CA ASP A 204 7.76 -5.33 9.32
C ASP A 204 6.41 -5.55 10.06
N ASP A 205 5.32 -5.74 9.30
CA ASP A 205 3.97 -5.87 9.86
C ASP A 205 3.77 -7.14 10.71
N SER A 206 4.46 -8.23 10.38
CA SER A 206 4.37 -9.49 11.12
C SER A 206 5.09 -9.40 12.47
N ASP A 207 6.29 -8.82 12.46
CA ASP A 207 7.06 -8.54 13.66
C ASP A 207 6.32 -7.52 14.54
N ASN A 208 5.75 -6.46 13.95
CA ASN A 208 4.91 -5.49 14.67
C ASN A 208 3.72 -6.13 15.36
N ALA A 209 2.98 -7.01 14.66
CA ALA A 209 1.83 -7.71 15.23
C ALA A 209 2.26 -8.63 16.39
N SER A 210 3.40 -9.31 16.26
CA SER A 210 3.93 -10.20 17.29
C SER A 210 4.33 -9.43 18.55
N VAL A 211 5.07 -8.33 18.41
CA VAL A 211 5.46 -7.47 19.54
C VAL A 211 4.23 -6.81 20.18
N ARG A 212 3.25 -6.37 19.38
CA ARG A 212 1.97 -5.82 19.86
C ARG A 212 1.24 -6.85 20.73
N ASN A 213 1.19 -8.12 20.30
CA ASN A 213 0.55 -9.18 21.08
C ASN A 213 1.27 -9.44 22.39
N TYR A 214 2.62 -9.53 22.40
CA TYR A 214 3.38 -9.68 23.64
C TYR A 214 3.15 -8.51 24.62
N ALA A 215 3.09 -7.28 24.11
CA ALA A 215 2.84 -6.10 24.93
C ALA A 215 1.43 -6.08 25.51
N LYS A 216 0.44 -6.47 24.70
CA LYS A 216 -0.95 -6.59 25.12
C LYS A 216 -1.13 -7.68 26.17
N ASP A 217 -0.62 -8.88 25.91
CA ASP A 217 -0.72 -10.02 26.82
C ASP A 217 -0.09 -9.71 28.19
N PHE A 218 1.04 -9.00 28.21
CA PHE A 218 1.68 -8.59 29.45
C PHE A 218 0.82 -7.59 30.25
N VAL A 219 0.30 -6.54 29.59
CA VAL A 219 -0.51 -5.51 30.24
C VAL A 219 -1.85 -6.06 30.74
N ASP A 220 -2.47 -6.97 29.99
CA ASP A 220 -3.78 -7.52 30.32
C ASP A 220 -3.69 -8.57 31.44
N ASN A 221 -2.65 -9.42 31.45
CA ASN A 221 -2.50 -10.48 32.46
C ASN A 221 -1.78 -10.01 33.74
N PHE A 222 -0.96 -8.97 33.67
CA PHE A 222 -0.18 -8.46 34.81
C PHE A 222 -0.37 -6.94 35.02
N PRO A 223 -1.61 -6.45 35.19
CA PRO A 223 -1.89 -5.01 35.29
C PRO A 223 -1.25 -4.34 36.51
N ASP A 224 -1.03 -5.09 37.60
CA ASP A 224 -0.43 -4.60 38.85
C ASP A 224 1.11 -4.63 38.84
N HIS A 225 1.74 -5.12 37.76
CA HIS A 225 3.20 -5.13 37.64
C HIS A 225 3.73 -3.68 37.58
N PRO A 226 4.85 -3.35 38.26
CA PRO A 226 5.41 -1.99 38.27
C PRO A 226 5.67 -1.42 36.86
N ASP A 227 5.97 -2.30 35.91
CA ASP A 227 6.30 -1.93 34.52
C ASP A 227 5.09 -1.91 33.57
N ALA A 228 3.92 -2.41 33.99
CA ALA A 228 2.74 -2.51 33.11
C ALA A 228 2.29 -1.15 32.56
N SER A 229 2.28 -0.10 33.41
CA SER A 229 1.91 1.25 32.94
C SER A 229 2.92 1.81 31.94
N TRP A 230 4.21 1.47 32.06
CA TRP A 230 5.23 1.92 31.12
C TRP A 230 5.10 1.16 29.80
N VAL A 231 4.99 -0.17 29.83
CA VAL A 231 4.77 -1.00 28.64
C VAL A 231 3.55 -0.53 27.85
N LYS A 232 2.43 -0.28 28.53
CA LYS A 232 1.22 0.22 27.87
C LYS A 232 1.46 1.52 27.10
N LYS A 233 2.00 2.54 27.78
CA LYS A 233 2.13 3.89 27.22
C LYS A 233 3.27 4.02 26.21
N SER A 234 4.38 3.33 26.44
CA SER A 234 5.62 3.50 25.68
C SER A 234 5.82 2.45 24.59
N ILE A 235 5.11 1.31 24.65
CA ILE A 235 5.24 0.22 23.67
C ILE A 235 3.91 -0.06 22.98
N LEU A 236 2.88 -0.47 23.74
CA LEU A 236 1.60 -0.94 23.18
C LEU A 236 0.84 0.15 22.43
N ASP A 237 0.63 1.32 23.06
CA ASP A 237 -0.12 2.42 22.47
C ASP A 237 0.53 2.94 21.16
N PRO A 238 1.86 3.15 21.08
CA PRO A 238 2.53 3.45 19.81
C PRO A 238 2.34 2.38 18.74
N LEU A 239 2.49 1.10 19.09
CA LEU A 239 2.30 -0.01 18.15
C LEU A 239 0.86 -0.06 17.61
N ASN A 240 -0.14 0.26 18.43
CA ASN A 240 -1.54 0.35 18.01
C ASN A 240 -1.79 1.52 17.06
N ARG A 241 -1.10 2.65 17.25
CA ARG A 241 -1.20 3.81 16.34
C ARG A 241 -0.55 3.58 14.98
N MET A 242 0.32 2.58 14.84
CA MET A 242 0.97 2.25 13.56
C MET A 242 0.20 1.24 12.70
N ASP A 243 -1.06 0.94 13.02
CA ASP A 243 -1.94 0.26 12.07
C ASP A 243 -2.34 1.22 10.93
N VAL A 244 -1.42 1.42 10.00
CA VAL A 244 -1.60 2.31 8.83
C VAL A 244 -2.83 1.90 8.03
N SER A 245 -3.19 0.61 8.04
CA SER A 245 -4.35 0.09 7.33
C SER A 245 -5.66 0.58 7.96
N ASP A 246 -5.81 0.44 9.28
CA ASP A 246 -6.98 0.91 10.01
C ASP A 246 -7.08 2.44 9.97
N LEU A 247 -5.97 3.14 10.11
CA LEU A 247 -5.92 4.60 9.95
C LEU A 247 -6.33 5.03 8.53
N TYR A 248 -5.85 4.32 7.51
CA TYR A 248 -6.18 4.59 6.11
C TYR A 248 -7.68 4.39 5.83
N TYR A 249 -8.30 3.32 6.36
CA TYR A 249 -9.74 3.09 6.18
C TYR A 249 -10.58 4.08 7.00
N THR A 250 -10.13 4.46 8.20
CA THR A 250 -10.78 5.47 9.03
C THR A 250 -10.76 6.84 8.34
N ASP A 251 -9.60 7.28 7.85
CA ASP A 251 -9.44 8.54 7.10
C ASP A 251 -10.33 8.58 5.84
N ARG A 252 -10.45 7.44 5.14
CA ARG A 252 -11.36 7.32 3.98
C ARG A 252 -12.82 7.40 4.37
N ALA A 253 -13.22 6.83 5.49
CA ALA A 253 -14.60 6.92 5.98
C ALA A 253 -14.95 8.38 6.32
N GLU A 254 -14.04 9.10 6.99
CA GLU A 254 -14.21 10.49 7.39
C GLU A 254 -14.22 11.45 6.19
N LYS A 255 -13.34 11.23 5.20
CA LYS A 255 -13.21 12.11 4.02
C LYS A 255 -14.14 11.75 2.86
N LYS A 256 -14.89 10.65 2.95
CA LYS A 256 -15.72 10.16 1.83
C LYS A 256 -16.63 11.24 1.25
N GLU A 257 -17.31 11.98 2.13
CA GLU A 257 -18.31 12.97 1.69
C GLU A 257 -17.66 14.18 1.01
N SER A 258 -16.56 14.70 1.56
CA SER A 258 -15.84 15.81 0.94
C SER A 258 -15.26 15.43 -0.42
N VAL A 259 -14.80 14.17 -0.58
CA VAL A 259 -14.33 13.68 -1.88
C VAL A 259 -15.49 13.55 -2.88
N ILE A 260 -16.67 13.08 -2.46
CA ILE A 260 -17.86 13.02 -3.32
C ILE A 260 -18.26 14.41 -3.80
N GLU A 261 -18.34 15.39 -2.88
CA GLU A 261 -18.70 16.77 -3.20
C GLU A 261 -17.75 17.40 -4.22
N ASN A 262 -16.44 17.17 -4.06
CA ASN A 262 -15.41 17.67 -4.97
C ASN A 262 -15.46 17.02 -6.37
N LYS A 263 -16.19 15.92 -6.55
CA LYS A 263 -16.34 15.22 -7.84
C LYS A 263 -17.64 15.56 -8.57
N LEU A 264 -18.56 16.27 -7.93
CA LEU A 264 -19.77 16.75 -8.58
C LEU A 264 -19.38 17.67 -9.74
N TYR A 265 -19.99 17.48 -10.91
CA TYR A 265 -19.71 18.26 -12.12
C TYR A 265 -18.26 18.22 -12.64
N THR A 266 -17.35 17.37 -12.14
CA THR A 266 -15.95 17.36 -12.63
C THR A 266 -15.76 16.51 -13.88
N GLY A 267 -16.58 15.48 -14.04
CA GLY A 267 -16.50 14.54 -15.17
C GLY A 267 -16.24 13.10 -14.75
N GLY A 268 -16.14 12.23 -15.74
CA GLY A 268 -15.99 10.80 -15.55
C GLY A 268 -16.39 9.98 -16.78
N PHE A 269 -16.25 8.67 -16.66
CA PHE A 269 -16.74 7.70 -17.65
C PHE A 269 -17.96 6.97 -17.08
N GLY A 270 -19.01 6.80 -17.87
CA GLY A 270 -20.19 6.06 -17.45
C GLY A 270 -20.65 5.05 -18.50
N LEU A 271 -21.18 3.93 -17.99
CA LEU A 271 -21.85 2.89 -18.75
C LEU A 271 -23.26 2.75 -18.21
N ASN A 272 -24.27 2.95 -19.06
CA ASN A 272 -25.66 2.68 -18.73
C ASN A 272 -26.14 1.48 -19.56
N LEU A 273 -26.86 0.56 -18.91
CA LEU A 273 -27.55 -0.56 -19.53
C LEU A 273 -29.05 -0.40 -19.30
N TYR A 274 -29.81 -0.21 -20.37
CA TYR A 274 -31.26 -0.09 -20.31
C TYR A 274 -31.89 -1.46 -20.48
N LEU A 275 -32.66 -1.88 -19.47
CA LEU A 275 -33.19 -3.24 -19.33
C LEU A 275 -34.61 -3.37 -19.86
N SER A 276 -35.27 -2.25 -20.14
CA SER A 276 -36.58 -2.21 -20.77
C SER A 276 -36.40 -1.90 -22.27
N PRO A 277 -37.20 -2.52 -23.16
CA PRO A 277 -37.27 -2.12 -24.57
C PRO A 277 -37.70 -0.66 -24.75
N GLY A 278 -38.15 -0.01 -23.67
CA GLY A 278 -38.62 1.36 -23.66
C GLY A 278 -40.11 1.44 -23.98
N LEU A 279 -40.74 2.55 -23.62
CA LEU A 279 -42.09 2.87 -24.05
C LEU A 279 -42.00 3.98 -25.09
N GLY A 280 -42.38 3.70 -26.34
CA GLY A 280 -42.45 4.65 -27.45
C GLY A 280 -43.90 5.02 -27.76
N PHE A 281 -44.18 6.29 -28.02
CA PHE A 281 -45.52 6.79 -28.37
C PHE A 281 -45.45 7.85 -29.48
N GLY A 282 -46.32 7.73 -30.48
CA GLY A 282 -46.59 8.81 -31.45
C GLY A 282 -46.23 8.49 -32.89
N PHE A 283 -45.28 7.58 -33.10
CA PHE A 283 -44.92 7.08 -34.43
C PHE A 283 -45.43 5.65 -34.61
N GLY A 284 -46.07 5.33 -35.74
CA GLY A 284 -46.72 4.04 -35.96
C GLY A 284 -46.93 3.76 -37.45
N ASN A 285 -47.25 2.51 -37.79
CA ASN A 285 -47.41 2.04 -39.18
C ASN A 285 -46.19 2.34 -40.08
N TYR A 286 -45.00 2.34 -39.48
CA TYR A 286 -43.75 2.68 -40.18
C TYR A 286 -43.14 1.50 -40.93
N TYR A 287 -43.69 0.29 -40.77
CA TYR A 287 -43.23 -0.92 -41.45
C TYR A 287 -44.40 -1.68 -42.07
N ARG A 288 -44.08 -2.51 -43.06
CA ARG A 288 -45.05 -3.41 -43.71
C ARG A 288 -45.28 -4.67 -42.90
N GLU A 289 -46.31 -4.64 -42.06
CA GLU A 289 -46.77 -5.80 -41.26
C GLU A 289 -47.08 -7.04 -42.10
N ASP A 290 -47.45 -6.85 -43.37
CA ASP A 290 -47.71 -7.95 -44.30
C ASP A 290 -46.44 -8.64 -44.80
N LEU A 291 -45.27 -7.99 -44.70
CA LEU A 291 -43.98 -8.54 -45.13
C LEU A 291 -43.11 -9.00 -43.98
N VAL A 292 -43.13 -8.29 -42.84
CA VAL A 292 -42.16 -8.49 -41.76
C VAL A 292 -42.82 -8.37 -40.38
N LYS A 293 -42.37 -9.23 -39.46
CA LYS A 293 -42.67 -9.14 -38.05
C LYS A 293 -41.45 -8.57 -37.29
N PRO A 294 -41.59 -7.46 -36.55
CA PRO A 294 -40.47 -6.86 -35.83
C PRO A 294 -39.93 -7.77 -34.73
N GLU A 295 -38.62 -7.69 -34.49
CA GLU A 295 -37.95 -8.42 -33.41
C GLU A 295 -37.44 -7.46 -32.32
N SER A 296 -37.51 -7.89 -31.07
CA SER A 296 -37.02 -7.09 -29.94
C SER A 296 -35.50 -7.15 -29.83
N TYR A 297 -34.86 -5.99 -29.71
CA TYR A 297 -33.44 -5.92 -29.31
C TYR A 297 -33.30 -6.07 -27.79
N PRO A 298 -32.56 -7.07 -27.30
CA PRO A 298 -32.52 -7.39 -25.87
C PRO A 298 -31.59 -6.47 -25.06
N ILE A 299 -30.72 -5.69 -25.69
CA ILE A 299 -29.68 -4.91 -25.00
C ILE A 299 -29.64 -3.51 -25.58
N ASN A 300 -29.94 -2.52 -24.73
CA ASN A 300 -29.76 -1.10 -25.01
C ASN A 300 -28.65 -0.57 -24.09
N PHE A 301 -27.73 0.24 -24.61
CA PHE A 301 -26.65 0.78 -23.80
C PHE A 301 -26.23 2.19 -24.20
N GLU A 302 -25.64 2.90 -23.24
CA GLU A 302 -25.02 4.20 -23.43
C GLU A 302 -23.63 4.17 -22.80
N LEU A 303 -22.62 4.49 -23.59
CA LEU A 303 -21.28 4.79 -23.11
C LEU A 303 -21.10 6.29 -23.16
N TYR A 304 -20.87 6.94 -22.02
CA TYR A 304 -20.67 8.38 -22.02
C TYR A 304 -19.41 8.81 -21.30
N LEU A 305 -18.80 9.85 -21.86
CA LEU A 305 -17.69 10.57 -21.29
C LEU A 305 -18.19 11.96 -20.88
N GLN A 306 -17.94 12.33 -19.64
CA GLN A 306 -18.22 13.66 -19.14
C GLN A 306 -16.91 14.38 -18.84
N ILE A 307 -16.78 15.61 -19.35
CA ILE A 307 -15.71 16.54 -19.03
C ILE A 307 -16.37 17.77 -18.44
N ARG A 308 -16.14 18.01 -17.14
CA ARG A 308 -16.87 19.02 -16.37
C ARG A 308 -18.38 18.82 -16.48
N ARG A 309 -19.11 19.80 -17.03
CA ARG A 309 -20.55 19.72 -17.24
C ARG A 309 -20.94 19.22 -18.63
N VAL A 310 -20.00 19.08 -19.56
CA VAL A 310 -20.32 18.63 -20.91
C VAL A 310 -20.16 17.12 -20.97
N SER A 311 -21.11 16.44 -21.59
CA SER A 311 -21.03 15.00 -21.84
C SER A 311 -21.18 14.69 -23.32
N VAL A 312 -20.42 13.73 -23.79
CA VAL A 312 -20.62 13.08 -25.08
C VAL A 312 -20.93 11.63 -24.80
N SER A 313 -21.99 11.10 -25.40
CA SER A 313 -22.31 9.68 -25.32
C SER A 313 -22.35 9.06 -26.69
N PHE A 314 -21.99 7.81 -26.73
CA PHE A 314 -22.34 6.87 -27.77
C PHE A 314 -23.51 6.04 -27.25
N GLU A 315 -24.55 5.90 -28.06
CA GLU A 315 -25.79 5.29 -27.64
C GLU A 315 -26.32 4.30 -28.66
N MET A 316 -26.82 3.19 -28.14
CA MET A 316 -27.58 2.19 -28.86
C MET A 316 -28.90 2.00 -28.09
N ILE A 317 -29.96 2.65 -28.59
CA ILE A 317 -31.22 2.82 -27.87
C ILE A 317 -32.36 2.40 -28.78
N ASN A 318 -33.23 1.55 -28.27
CA ASN A 318 -34.55 1.34 -28.85
C ASN A 318 -35.43 2.57 -28.55
N SER A 319 -36.06 3.12 -29.59
CA SER A 319 -37.06 4.20 -29.50
C SER A 319 -38.36 3.80 -28.78
N GLY A 320 -38.42 2.60 -28.19
CA GLY A 320 -39.62 2.02 -27.62
C GLY A 320 -40.53 1.35 -28.66
N HIS A 321 -40.00 1.15 -29.87
CA HIS A 321 -40.66 0.49 -31.00
C HIS A 321 -39.99 -0.85 -31.28
N GLU A 322 -40.78 -1.93 -31.37
CA GLU A 322 -40.21 -3.24 -31.70
C GLU A 322 -39.57 -3.22 -33.10
N GLY A 323 -38.46 -3.92 -33.24
CA GLY A 323 -37.71 -3.98 -34.49
C GLY A 323 -36.86 -2.75 -34.80
N LEU A 324 -37.06 -1.59 -34.16
CA LEU A 324 -36.29 -0.38 -34.45
C LEU A 324 -35.20 -0.13 -33.40
N ILE A 325 -33.96 0.10 -33.83
CA ILE A 325 -32.85 0.50 -32.97
C ILE A 325 -32.14 1.72 -33.53
N ASN A 326 -31.85 2.67 -32.65
CA ASN A 326 -31.12 3.88 -32.97
C ASN A 326 -29.69 3.77 -32.48
N PHE A 327 -28.75 3.99 -33.38
CA PHE A 327 -27.31 3.99 -33.10
C PHE A 327 -26.74 5.37 -33.37
N GLY A 328 -26.13 6.00 -32.36
CA GLY A 328 -25.73 7.38 -32.52
C GLY A 328 -24.85 7.96 -31.44
N PHE A 329 -24.70 9.28 -31.55
CA PHE A 329 -24.01 10.08 -30.57
C PHE A 329 -24.97 11.09 -29.95
N SER A 330 -24.82 11.31 -28.64
CA SER A 330 -25.53 12.39 -27.96
C SER A 330 -24.56 13.36 -27.30
N PHE A 331 -24.95 14.63 -27.31
CA PHE A 331 -24.27 15.72 -26.64
C PHE A 331 -25.16 16.21 -25.51
N GLY A 332 -24.64 16.16 -24.29
CA GLY A 332 -25.39 16.51 -23.10
C GLY A 332 -24.70 17.56 -22.24
N PHE A 333 -25.50 18.15 -21.36
CA PHE A 333 -25.05 19.10 -20.35
C PHE A 333 -25.57 18.68 -18.99
N VAL A 334 -24.70 18.63 -17.98
CA VAL A 334 -25.08 18.32 -16.59
C VAL A 334 -25.69 19.57 -15.97
N ALA A 335 -27.02 19.66 -16.05
CA ALA A 335 -27.79 20.75 -15.47
C ALA A 335 -27.79 20.69 -13.94
N TYR A 336 -27.81 19.48 -13.39
CA TYR A 336 -27.81 19.23 -11.96
C TYR A 336 -27.04 17.96 -11.63
N ASP A 337 -26.23 18.02 -10.57
CA ASP A 337 -25.44 16.91 -10.05
C ASP A 337 -25.35 17.04 -8.52
N SER A 338 -25.86 16.04 -7.81
CA SER A 338 -25.80 15.93 -6.36
C SER A 338 -25.32 14.54 -5.96
N ARG A 339 -25.24 14.31 -4.64
CA ARG A 339 -24.93 13.00 -4.07
C ARG A 339 -25.87 11.89 -4.57
N TYR A 340 -27.15 12.21 -4.79
CA TYR A 340 -28.19 11.21 -5.05
C TYR A 340 -28.83 11.34 -6.43
N LEU A 341 -28.77 12.50 -7.06
CA LEU A 341 -29.49 12.77 -8.29
C LEU A 341 -28.62 13.55 -9.26
N LYS A 342 -28.64 13.14 -10.52
CA LYS A 342 -28.02 13.86 -11.61
C LYS A 342 -28.97 13.95 -12.79
N VAL A 343 -29.07 15.14 -13.37
CA VAL A 343 -29.97 15.44 -14.49
C VAL A 343 -29.14 16.01 -15.64
N ARG A 344 -29.30 15.40 -16.81
CA ARG A 344 -28.47 15.67 -17.98
C ARG A 344 -29.30 15.79 -19.26
N PRO A 345 -29.80 16.99 -19.58
CA PRO A 345 -30.37 17.27 -20.89
C PRO A 345 -29.38 16.92 -22.01
N TYR A 346 -29.88 16.43 -23.14
CA TYR A 346 -29.06 16.05 -24.28
C TYR A 346 -29.77 16.26 -25.61
N LEU A 347 -28.95 16.35 -26.66
CA LEU A 347 -29.31 16.32 -28.07
C LEU A 347 -28.59 15.13 -28.73
N GLY A 348 -29.36 14.20 -29.28
CA GLY A 348 -28.88 12.98 -29.92
C GLY A 348 -29.04 13.01 -31.44
N PHE A 349 -28.09 12.41 -32.15
CA PHE A 349 -28.12 12.17 -33.58
C PHE A 349 -27.81 10.70 -33.82
N SER A 350 -28.70 9.98 -34.48
CA SER A 350 -28.56 8.54 -34.67
C SER A 350 -29.00 8.11 -36.06
N GLY A 351 -28.36 7.05 -36.57
CA GLY A 351 -28.90 6.25 -37.65
C GLY A 351 -29.92 5.26 -37.10
N SER A 352 -30.94 4.94 -37.91
CA SER A 352 -31.96 3.95 -37.59
C SER A 352 -31.66 2.62 -38.29
N MET A 353 -31.83 1.53 -37.56
CA MET A 353 -31.71 0.15 -38.06
C MET A 353 -32.97 -0.61 -37.70
N PHE A 354 -33.41 -1.50 -38.61
CA PHE A 354 -34.57 -2.34 -38.39
C PHE A 354 -34.19 -3.83 -38.42
N ASN A 355 -34.72 -4.60 -37.47
CA ASN A 355 -34.67 -6.05 -37.45
C ASN A 355 -36.07 -6.66 -37.39
N GLY A 356 -36.26 -7.71 -38.17
CA GLY A 356 -37.48 -8.48 -38.13
C GLY A 356 -37.32 -9.83 -38.83
N THR A 357 -38.34 -10.66 -38.64
CA THR A 357 -38.49 -11.94 -39.33
C THR A 357 -39.41 -11.77 -40.54
N VAL A 358 -39.01 -12.28 -41.70
CA VAL A 358 -39.84 -12.25 -42.91
C VAL A 358 -41.07 -13.14 -42.77
N VAL A 359 -42.25 -12.55 -43.00
CA VAL A 359 -43.56 -13.22 -42.99
C VAL A 359 -43.93 -13.69 -44.40
N ASN A 360 -43.81 -12.81 -45.39
CA ASN A 360 -44.07 -13.10 -46.80
C ASN A 360 -42.84 -12.74 -47.65
N PRO A 361 -42.50 -13.53 -48.66
CA PRO A 361 -41.31 -13.28 -49.48
C PRO A 361 -41.46 -11.97 -50.26
N TYR A 362 -40.38 -11.20 -50.34
CA TYR A 362 -40.29 -9.98 -51.15
C TYR A 362 -38.88 -9.79 -51.69
N TYR A 363 -38.75 -8.91 -52.69
CA TYR A 363 -37.50 -8.57 -53.37
C TYR A 363 -37.16 -7.10 -53.14
N PHE A 364 -35.86 -6.80 -52.96
CA PHE A 364 -35.40 -5.42 -52.89
C PHE A 364 -35.32 -4.79 -54.29
N PRO A 365 -35.80 -3.55 -54.48
CA PRO A 365 -35.91 -2.92 -55.80
C PRO A 365 -34.58 -2.42 -56.41
N LYS A 366 -33.42 -2.62 -55.77
CA LYS A 366 -32.11 -2.20 -56.28
C LYS A 366 -31.12 -3.38 -56.33
N ASP A 367 -30.91 -3.92 -57.54
CA ASP A 367 -29.76 -4.76 -57.96
C ASP A 367 -29.45 -6.08 -57.22
N SER A 368 -30.45 -6.87 -56.79
CA SER A 368 -30.16 -8.23 -56.29
C SER A 368 -31.20 -9.28 -56.65
N ASP A 369 -30.75 -10.43 -57.18
CA ASP A 369 -31.48 -11.71 -57.24
C ASP A 369 -31.76 -12.32 -55.84
N TYR A 370 -31.48 -11.58 -54.77
CA TYR A 370 -31.72 -11.98 -53.39
C TYR A 370 -33.16 -11.65 -52.99
N GLY A 371 -34.03 -12.67 -53.02
CA GLY A 371 -35.30 -12.66 -52.31
C GLY A 371 -35.10 -13.20 -50.90
N LEU A 372 -35.74 -12.58 -49.91
CA LEU A 372 -35.76 -13.13 -48.55
C LEU A 372 -36.90 -14.13 -48.43
N SER A 373 -36.60 -15.30 -47.87
CA SER A 373 -37.58 -16.38 -47.68
C SER A 373 -38.35 -16.21 -46.37
N PRO A 374 -39.57 -16.77 -46.26
CA PRO A 374 -40.29 -16.79 -44.99
C PRO A 374 -39.46 -17.42 -43.87
N ASN A 375 -39.54 -16.85 -42.67
CA ASN A 375 -38.78 -17.21 -41.47
C ASN A 375 -37.28 -16.88 -41.49
N GLU A 376 -36.78 -16.16 -42.50
CA GLU A 376 -35.43 -15.58 -42.43
C GLU A 376 -35.45 -14.32 -41.56
N SER A 377 -34.54 -14.25 -40.58
CA SER A 377 -34.24 -13.04 -39.82
C SER A 377 -33.33 -12.14 -40.65
N PHE A 378 -33.61 -10.85 -40.72
CA PHE A 378 -32.74 -9.91 -41.40
C PHE A 378 -32.54 -8.64 -40.59
N GLU A 379 -31.35 -8.06 -40.74
CA GLU A 379 -31.00 -6.75 -40.18
C GLU A 379 -30.73 -5.80 -41.34
N HIS A 380 -31.51 -4.73 -41.45
CA HIS A 380 -31.26 -3.69 -42.45
C HIS A 380 -30.54 -2.50 -41.78
N TRP A 381 -29.26 -2.39 -42.13
CA TRP A 381 -28.43 -1.25 -41.76
C TRP A 381 -28.74 -0.11 -42.73
N ASP A 382 -28.93 1.11 -42.22
CA ASP A 382 -29.22 2.33 -43.01
C ASP A 382 -30.68 2.51 -43.45
N MET A 383 -31.61 2.54 -42.49
CA MET A 383 -33.04 2.78 -42.77
C MET A 383 -33.49 4.23 -42.55
N GLY A 384 -32.56 5.12 -42.19
CA GLY A 384 -32.84 6.53 -41.99
C GLY A 384 -32.13 7.13 -40.78
N SER A 385 -32.64 8.26 -40.31
CA SER A 385 -32.01 9.04 -39.24
C SER A 385 -33.00 9.46 -38.15
N ALA A 386 -32.48 9.70 -36.95
CA ALA A 386 -33.23 10.27 -35.85
C ALA A 386 -32.48 11.45 -35.22
N ILE A 387 -33.23 12.50 -34.90
CA ILE A 387 -32.77 13.61 -34.07
C ILE A 387 -33.56 13.59 -32.77
N THR A 388 -32.85 13.53 -31.65
CA THR A 388 -33.45 13.33 -30.32
C THR A 388 -33.17 14.50 -29.41
N ILE A 389 -34.18 15.03 -28.72
CA ILE A 389 -34.01 15.95 -27.60
C ILE A 389 -34.55 15.27 -26.35
N GLY A 390 -33.77 15.23 -25.27
CA GLY A 390 -34.20 14.53 -24.07
C GLY A 390 -33.41 14.89 -22.82
N ALA A 391 -33.63 14.12 -21.77
CA ALA A 391 -32.89 14.20 -20.53
C ALA A 391 -32.60 12.80 -19.96
N ASN A 392 -31.39 12.63 -19.44
CA ASN A 392 -31.05 11.52 -18.57
C ASN A 392 -31.22 11.93 -17.11
N VAL A 393 -31.79 11.04 -16.30
CA VAL A 393 -31.99 11.19 -14.86
C VAL A 393 -31.33 10.01 -14.18
N ASP A 394 -30.20 10.26 -13.53
CA ASP A 394 -29.41 9.25 -12.84
C ASP A 394 -29.67 9.35 -11.32
N PHE A 395 -30.32 8.34 -10.72
CA PHE A 395 -30.52 8.22 -9.28
C PHE A 395 -29.44 7.34 -8.65
N LYS A 396 -28.46 7.97 -7.99
CA LYS A 396 -27.29 7.32 -7.37
C LYS A 396 -27.69 6.70 -6.03
N PHE A 397 -27.63 5.38 -5.94
CA PHE A 397 -27.92 4.65 -4.70
C PHE A 397 -26.67 4.15 -3.98
N GLY A 398 -25.51 4.14 -4.64
CA GLY A 398 -24.26 3.72 -4.02
C GLY A 398 -23.05 4.42 -4.62
N THR A 399 -22.15 4.90 -3.76
CA THR A 399 -20.84 5.45 -4.16
C THR A 399 -19.76 4.90 -3.25
N ALA A 400 -18.68 4.39 -3.85
CA ALA A 400 -17.55 3.81 -3.17
C ALA A 400 -16.24 4.30 -3.79
N TYR A 401 -15.14 4.21 -3.04
CA TYR A 401 -13.83 4.44 -3.63
C TYR A 401 -13.45 3.30 -4.58
N LEU A 402 -12.78 3.65 -5.67
CA LEU A 402 -12.26 2.69 -6.63
C LEU A 402 -10.93 2.11 -6.13
N PHE A 403 -10.91 0.82 -5.80
CA PHE A 403 -9.73 0.10 -5.29
C PHE A 403 -9.09 0.82 -4.07
N LEU A 404 -7.77 1.00 -4.09
CA LEU A 404 -6.97 1.71 -3.09
C LEU A 404 -6.81 3.22 -3.40
N SER A 405 -7.64 3.79 -4.27
CA SER A 405 -7.57 5.22 -4.55
C SER A 405 -8.26 6.05 -3.46
N ASN A 406 -7.64 7.17 -3.09
CA ASN A 406 -8.21 8.18 -2.18
C ASN A 406 -8.97 9.31 -2.90
N SER A 407 -9.03 9.26 -4.24
CA SER A 407 -9.64 10.31 -5.05
C SER A 407 -10.54 9.80 -6.17
N LYS A 408 -10.40 8.54 -6.59
CA LYS A 408 -11.24 7.94 -7.63
C LYS A 408 -12.44 7.27 -7.01
N LEU A 409 -13.62 7.52 -7.56
CA LEU A 409 -14.89 6.98 -7.06
C LEU A 409 -15.58 6.15 -8.14
N VAL A 410 -16.35 5.16 -7.72
CA VAL A 410 -17.32 4.45 -8.53
C VAL A 410 -18.72 4.70 -7.95
N SER A 411 -19.70 5.01 -8.80
CA SER A 411 -21.10 5.16 -8.41
C SER A 411 -22.00 4.23 -9.20
N PHE A 412 -23.05 3.77 -8.55
CA PHE A 412 -24.09 2.90 -9.09
C PHE A 412 -25.41 3.66 -9.04
N SER A 413 -26.13 3.69 -10.16
CA SER A 413 -27.40 4.41 -10.27
C SER A 413 -28.47 3.61 -10.98
N ILE A 414 -29.72 3.95 -10.68
CA ILE A 414 -30.85 3.69 -11.57
C ILE A 414 -30.91 4.84 -12.56
N VAL A 415 -30.99 4.53 -13.85
CA VAL A 415 -30.93 5.52 -14.93
C VAL A 415 -32.25 5.54 -15.66
N GLY A 416 -32.89 6.70 -15.71
CA GLY A 416 -34.01 6.98 -16.59
C GLY A 416 -33.56 7.84 -17.76
N LYS A 417 -33.96 7.49 -18.97
CA LYS A 417 -33.76 8.29 -20.18
C LYS A 417 -35.10 8.59 -20.80
N ILE A 418 -35.41 9.87 -20.98
CA ILE A 418 -36.68 10.35 -21.52
C ILE A 418 -36.35 11.27 -22.70
N GLY A 419 -37.06 11.14 -23.82
CA GLY A 419 -36.82 12.00 -24.97
C GLY A 419 -37.97 12.07 -25.95
N LEU A 420 -37.87 13.06 -26.84
CA LEU A 420 -38.64 13.18 -28.06
C LEU A 420 -37.68 13.05 -29.24
N SER A 421 -37.96 12.11 -30.13
CA SER A 421 -37.18 11.81 -31.32
C SER A 421 -37.99 12.12 -32.56
N TYR A 422 -37.43 12.90 -33.49
CA TYR A 422 -37.94 12.96 -34.85
C TYR A 422 -37.25 11.87 -35.67
N LEU A 423 -38.03 10.91 -36.16
CA LEU A 423 -37.59 9.79 -37.00
C LEU A 423 -37.89 10.11 -38.46
N ASP A 424 -36.94 9.82 -39.35
CA ASP A 424 -37.12 9.89 -40.79
C ASP A 424 -36.57 8.61 -41.42
N LEU A 425 -37.48 7.73 -41.85
CA LEU A 425 -37.17 6.38 -42.33
C LEU A 425 -37.34 6.27 -43.86
N SER A 426 -36.67 7.13 -44.62
CA SER A 426 -36.84 7.21 -46.08
C SER A 426 -36.12 6.11 -46.87
N ASP A 427 -35.10 5.49 -46.28
CA ASP A 427 -34.12 4.69 -47.04
C ASP A 427 -34.40 3.17 -46.97
N GLY A 428 -35.43 2.76 -46.21
CA GLY A 428 -35.81 1.36 -46.00
C GLY A 428 -36.82 0.77 -46.99
N GLU A 429 -37.06 1.38 -48.16
CA GLU A 429 -38.04 0.87 -49.13
C GLU A 429 -37.63 -0.53 -49.65
N PRO A 430 -38.56 -1.53 -49.68
CA PRO A 430 -40.02 -1.40 -49.52
C PRO A 430 -40.55 -1.72 -48.11
N LEU A 431 -39.69 -1.88 -47.11
CA LEU A 431 -40.05 -2.48 -45.81
C LEU A 431 -40.49 -1.47 -44.77
N VAL A 432 -39.77 -0.37 -44.69
CA VAL A 432 -39.92 0.65 -43.67
C VAL A 432 -40.00 1.99 -44.37
N ARG A 433 -41.02 2.78 -44.02
CA ARG A 433 -41.20 4.13 -44.54
C ARG A 433 -42.00 4.99 -43.57
N GLY A 434 -41.58 6.24 -43.42
CA GLY A 434 -42.35 7.27 -42.74
C GLY A 434 -41.47 8.24 -42.01
N SER A 435 -42.03 9.40 -41.67
CA SER A 435 -41.38 10.35 -40.78
C SER A 435 -42.36 10.85 -39.73
N GLY A 436 -41.87 11.10 -38.53
CA GLY A 436 -42.75 11.49 -37.42
C GLY A 436 -42.03 11.70 -36.10
N LEU A 437 -42.79 12.14 -35.11
CA LEU A 437 -42.31 12.36 -33.76
C LEU A 437 -42.65 11.16 -32.89
N ASP A 438 -41.69 10.76 -32.08
CA ASP A 438 -41.79 9.66 -31.14
C ASP A 438 -41.31 10.10 -29.75
N ALA A 439 -42.14 9.85 -28.75
CA ALA A 439 -41.79 10.08 -27.35
C ALA A 439 -41.38 8.78 -26.71
N PHE A 440 -40.18 8.72 -26.12
CA PHE A 440 -39.66 7.50 -25.53
C PHE A 440 -39.24 7.64 -24.07
N PHE A 441 -39.32 6.53 -23.35
CA PHE A 441 -38.80 6.36 -22.01
C PHE A 441 -38.06 5.03 -21.86
N ALA A 442 -36.84 5.05 -21.33
CA ALA A 442 -36.06 3.86 -20.99
C ALA A 442 -35.57 3.92 -19.53
N ILE A 443 -35.55 2.75 -18.88
CA ILE A 443 -35.03 2.60 -17.52
C ILE A 443 -33.94 1.52 -17.48
N GLY A 444 -32.91 1.76 -16.67
CA GLY A 444 -31.71 0.95 -16.65
C GLY A 444 -30.87 1.10 -15.40
N LEU A 445 -29.69 0.48 -15.44
CA LEU A 445 -28.65 0.57 -14.43
C LEU A 445 -27.42 1.27 -15.01
N GLY A 446 -26.82 2.15 -14.21
CA GLY A 446 -25.64 2.94 -14.58
C GLY A 446 -24.48 2.69 -13.63
N VAL A 447 -23.28 2.56 -14.19
CA VAL A 447 -22.01 2.54 -13.45
C VAL A 447 -21.15 3.71 -13.92
N TYR A 448 -20.68 4.52 -12.97
CA TYR A 448 -19.95 5.76 -13.23
C TYR A 448 -18.62 5.79 -12.50
N PHE A 449 -17.56 6.15 -13.21
CA PHE A 449 -16.20 6.25 -12.71
C PHE A 449 -15.77 7.71 -12.73
N TRP A 450 -15.38 8.25 -11.58
CA TRP A 450 -15.07 9.67 -11.33
C TRP A 450 -13.60 9.90 -10.96
#